data_AF-A0A1I5GRR5-F1
#
_entry.id   AF-A0A1I5GRR5-F1
#
_cell.length_a   1.000
_cell.length_b   1.000
_cell.length_c   1.000
_cell.angle_alpha   90.00
_cell.angle_beta   90.00
_cell.angle_gamma   90.00
#
_symmetry.space_group_name_H-M   'P 1'
#
loop_
_entity.id
_entity.type
_entity.pdbx_description
1 polymer ?
#
loop_
_entity_poly.entity_id
_entity_poly.type
_entity_poly.pdbx_seq_one_letter_code
_entity_poly.pdbx_strand_id
1 'polypeptide(L)'
;MSIGKYGGWFLAGLFALLWLGDEDTSENQKTSVKPPVIQSNPAQPSSSEQKRTSSPEVGRSNRLASKEVTRLGKAELVKRQPTKPEHTAQTMYVDASRLNVRSGPGKTFKSVWTVKRDEAVRVVSQSGQWKEIKGDRYSGWVFGTYLTAKPSRSSSRNQEPRVAVKASARMTTAAIKKLLIQRSKAYYSGSCPCPYNVTRSGRRCGGNSAYSRPGGASPLCYESDVSAAMVAEFRARL
;
A
#
# COMPACT_ATOMS: atom_id res chain seq x y z
N MET A 1 -49.13 28.64 -64.81
CA MET A 1 -49.10 27.60 -65.89
C MET A 1 -48.92 26.23 -65.23
N SER A 2 -49.55 25.15 -65.74
CA SER A 2 -49.46 23.79 -65.16
C SER A 2 -49.62 22.70 -66.25
N ILE A 3 -48.55 21.92 -66.51
CA ILE A 3 -48.41 20.75 -67.42
C ILE A 3 -47.09 20.02 -67.00
N GLY A 4 -46.86 18.69 -67.08
CA GLY A 4 -47.72 17.49 -67.18
C GLY A 4 -47.48 16.58 -65.93
N LYS A 5 -47.48 15.23 -65.90
CA LYS A 5 -47.68 14.10 -66.85
C LYS A 5 -46.58 13.94 -67.94
N TYR A 6 -45.94 12.78 -68.18
CA TYR A 6 -46.18 11.33 -67.94
C TYR A 6 -44.83 10.62 -67.63
N GLY A 7 -44.65 9.32 -67.40
CA GLY A 7 -45.52 8.13 -67.36
C GLY A 7 -44.65 6.88 -67.10
N GLY A 8 -45.19 5.83 -66.48
CA GLY A 8 -44.42 4.63 -66.13
C GLY A 8 -44.21 3.65 -67.29
N TRP A 9 -43.17 2.84 -67.20
CA TRP A 9 -42.99 1.63 -68.02
C TRP A 9 -43.02 0.40 -67.11
N PHE A 10 -44.08 -0.40 -67.24
CA PHE A 10 -44.08 -1.79 -66.81
C PHE A 10 -43.38 -2.61 -67.90
N LEU A 11 -42.38 -3.40 -67.52
CA LEU A 11 -42.14 -4.70 -68.16
C LEU A 11 -41.97 -5.74 -67.07
N ALA A 12 -42.99 -6.60 -66.95
CA ALA A 12 -42.90 -7.82 -66.18
C ALA A 12 -42.02 -8.83 -66.95
N GLY A 13 -40.99 -9.35 -66.28
CA GLY A 13 -40.15 -10.43 -66.79
C GLY A 13 -40.16 -11.59 -65.79
N LEU A 14 -41.03 -12.58 -66.01
CA LEU A 14 -41.03 -13.80 -65.20
C LEU A 14 -39.73 -14.58 -65.41
N PHE A 15 -39.05 -14.92 -64.31
CA PHE A 15 -38.16 -16.06 -64.25
C PHE A 15 -38.38 -16.80 -62.93
N ALA A 16 -39.10 -17.92 -63.01
CA ALA A 16 -39.40 -18.79 -61.87
C ALA A 16 -39.06 -20.24 -62.22
N LEU A 17 -37.88 -20.68 -61.80
CA LEU A 17 -37.48 -22.08 -61.62
C LEU A 17 -36.59 -22.08 -60.35
N LEU A 18 -37.11 -22.38 -59.16
CA LEU A 18 -37.35 -23.71 -58.55
C LEU A 18 -36.07 -24.53 -58.27
N TRP A 19 -36.00 -25.02 -57.02
CA TRP A 19 -34.93 -25.79 -56.35
C TRP A 19 -33.67 -24.94 -56.01
N LEU A 20 -33.15 -24.92 -54.78
CA LEU A 20 -33.37 -25.72 -53.57
C LEU A 20 -33.85 -24.86 -52.38
N GLY A 21 -34.44 -25.47 -51.36
CA GLY A 21 -34.95 -24.74 -50.19
C GLY A 21 -33.87 -24.40 -49.16
N ASP A 22 -34.22 -23.49 -48.24
CA ASP A 22 -33.87 -23.60 -46.82
C ASP A 22 -34.91 -22.81 -46.00
N GLU A 23 -35.34 -23.37 -44.88
CA GLU A 23 -36.35 -22.81 -43.98
C GLU A 23 -35.77 -22.88 -42.57
N ASP A 24 -35.05 -21.84 -42.13
CA ASP A 24 -34.85 -21.65 -40.69
C ASP A 24 -34.52 -20.20 -40.28
N THR A 25 -35.39 -19.70 -39.41
CA THR A 25 -35.09 -19.18 -38.07
C THR A 25 -33.89 -18.25 -37.82
N SER A 26 -34.18 -17.20 -37.06
CA SER A 26 -33.25 -16.20 -36.54
C SER A 26 -31.97 -16.78 -35.89
N GLU A 27 -30.81 -16.20 -36.23
CA GLU A 27 -29.68 -16.20 -35.29
C GLU A 27 -29.03 -14.82 -35.10
N ASN A 28 -28.96 -14.45 -33.82
CA ASN A 28 -28.38 -13.22 -33.30
C ASN A 28 -26.85 -13.34 -33.36
N GLN A 29 -26.20 -12.67 -34.33
CA GLN A 29 -24.75 -12.76 -34.55
C GLN A 29 -23.93 -12.08 -33.44
N LYS A 30 -23.86 -12.78 -32.30
CA LYS A 30 -22.96 -12.55 -31.19
C LYS A 30 -21.53 -12.84 -31.62
N THR A 31 -20.84 -11.82 -32.15
CA THR A 31 -19.45 -11.91 -32.58
C THR A 31 -18.54 -12.31 -31.41
N SER A 32 -18.14 -13.59 -31.42
CA SER A 32 -17.26 -14.19 -30.43
C SER A 32 -15.81 -13.70 -30.58
N VAL A 33 -15.52 -12.51 -30.04
CA VAL A 33 -14.16 -12.00 -29.97
C VAL A 33 -13.42 -12.67 -28.82
N LYS A 34 -12.55 -13.61 -29.19
CA LYS A 34 -11.64 -14.39 -28.33
C LYS A 34 -10.83 -13.48 -27.38
N PRO A 35 -10.76 -13.77 -26.06
CA PRO A 35 -10.00 -12.95 -25.12
C PRO A 35 -8.48 -13.06 -25.37
N PRO A 36 -7.71 -11.97 -25.27
CA PRO A 36 -6.26 -12.00 -25.46
C PRO A 36 -5.54 -12.69 -24.30
N VAL A 37 -4.57 -13.53 -24.67
CA VAL A 37 -3.72 -14.30 -23.75
C VAL A 37 -2.80 -13.36 -22.95
N ILE A 38 -2.73 -13.57 -21.63
CA ILE A 38 -1.79 -12.89 -20.74
C ILE A 38 -0.48 -13.69 -20.73
N GLN A 39 0.60 -13.13 -21.26
CA GLN A 39 1.95 -13.68 -21.09
C GLN A 39 2.62 -13.13 -19.82
N SER A 40 3.45 -13.98 -19.21
CA SER A 40 3.98 -13.86 -17.86
C SER A 40 5.30 -13.07 -17.76
N ASN A 41 5.59 -12.60 -16.56
CA ASN A 41 6.71 -11.75 -16.19
C ASN A 41 7.89 -12.58 -15.59
N PRO A 42 9.16 -12.32 -15.96
CA PRO A 42 10.34 -12.72 -15.19
C PRO A 42 10.85 -11.53 -14.35
N ALA A 43 10.84 -11.58 -13.02
CA ALA A 43 11.76 -12.32 -12.14
C ALA A 43 13.15 -11.65 -11.99
N GLN A 44 13.46 -11.21 -10.77
CA GLN A 44 14.78 -10.72 -10.35
C GLN A 44 15.77 -11.88 -10.15
N PRO A 45 17.08 -11.61 -10.15
CA PRO A 45 18.05 -12.35 -9.37
C PRO A 45 18.56 -11.58 -8.14
N SER A 46 18.98 -12.33 -7.13
CA SER A 46 19.50 -11.88 -5.85
C SER A 46 20.99 -12.23 -5.65
N SER A 47 21.56 -11.71 -4.56
CA SER A 47 22.67 -12.29 -3.76
C SER A 47 24.05 -12.54 -4.37
N SER A 48 25.06 -11.91 -3.76
CA SER A 48 26.32 -12.56 -3.33
C SER A 48 27.18 -11.55 -2.51
N GLU A 49 28.19 -11.94 -1.73
CA GLU A 49 28.35 -13.05 -0.77
C GLU A 49 29.58 -12.73 0.12
N GLN A 50 29.52 -13.06 1.43
CA GLN A 50 30.62 -13.28 2.41
C GLN A 50 32.03 -12.63 2.26
N LYS A 51 32.63 -12.18 3.40
CA LYS A 51 33.76 -12.93 4.02
C LYS A 51 34.03 -12.61 5.51
N ARG A 52 34.59 -13.61 6.20
CA ARG A 52 35.08 -13.67 7.59
C ARG A 52 36.61 -13.51 7.67
N THR A 53 37.12 -12.93 8.76
CA THR A 53 38.38 -13.21 9.51
C THR A 53 38.59 -12.11 10.58
N SER A 54 39.33 -12.21 11.71
CA SER A 54 39.54 -13.21 12.77
C SER A 54 40.81 -12.84 13.58
N SER A 55 40.68 -12.46 14.87
CA SER A 55 41.76 -12.43 15.93
C SER A 55 43.04 -11.57 15.71
N PRO A 56 43.96 -11.39 16.70
CA PRO A 56 43.99 -11.88 18.10
C PRO A 56 44.23 -10.82 19.22
N GLU A 57 44.33 -11.30 20.46
CA GLU A 57 45.07 -10.83 21.67
C GLU A 57 45.24 -9.31 21.93
N VAL A 58 44.72 -8.69 23.01
CA VAL A 58 44.80 -9.00 24.47
C VAL A 58 46.21 -8.92 25.05
N GLY A 59 46.53 -7.75 25.61
CA GLY A 59 47.64 -7.60 26.56
C GLY A 59 47.59 -6.28 27.32
N ARG A 60 47.31 -6.32 28.63
CA ARG A 60 48.04 -5.49 29.60
C ARG A 60 47.92 -6.01 31.03
N SER A 61 49.08 -6.36 31.59
CA SER A 61 49.26 -6.57 33.02
C SER A 61 49.04 -5.24 33.77
N ASN A 62 48.55 -5.31 35.02
CA ASN A 62 48.98 -4.38 36.06
C ASN A 62 48.85 -5.03 37.44
N ARG A 63 50.01 -5.30 38.04
CA ARG A 63 50.18 -5.76 39.41
C ARG A 63 50.40 -4.53 40.29
N LEU A 64 49.52 -4.27 41.25
CA LEU A 64 49.80 -3.40 42.39
C LEU A 64 49.22 -4.03 43.65
N ALA A 65 50.11 -4.42 44.57
CA ALA A 65 49.77 -4.99 45.87
C ALA A 65 49.64 -3.88 46.91
N SER A 66 48.69 -4.03 47.85
CA SER A 66 48.76 -3.57 49.25
C SER A 66 47.36 -3.60 49.87
N LYS A 67 47.05 -4.66 50.63
CA LYS A 67 45.94 -4.66 51.60
C LYS A 67 46.26 -5.59 52.77
N GLU A 68 46.72 -5.00 53.86
CA GLU A 68 46.57 -5.56 55.20
C GLU A 68 46.46 -4.41 56.22
N VAL A 69 46.24 -4.74 57.49
CA VAL A 69 46.02 -3.86 58.66
C VAL A 69 44.56 -3.44 58.89
N THR A 70 43.83 -4.41 59.45
CA THR A 70 42.89 -4.29 60.57
C THR A 70 42.90 -2.97 61.35
N ARG A 71 41.73 -2.35 61.55
CA ARG A 71 41.37 -1.78 62.86
C ARG A 71 39.86 -1.80 63.11
N LEU A 72 39.49 -2.25 64.30
CA LEU A 72 38.11 -2.28 64.80
C LEU A 72 37.61 -0.87 65.16
N GLY A 73 36.30 -0.66 64.97
CA GLY A 73 35.49 0.20 65.84
C GLY A 73 35.68 1.72 65.73
N LYS A 74 34.88 2.36 64.87
CA LYS A 74 34.20 3.60 65.26
C LYS A 74 32.83 3.68 64.61
N ALA A 75 31.79 3.81 65.44
CA ALA A 75 30.42 3.98 64.98
C ALA A 75 30.26 5.41 64.45
N GLU A 76 30.43 5.59 63.14
CA GLU A 76 30.21 6.88 62.50
C GLU A 76 28.75 7.00 62.03
N LEU A 77 28.08 7.98 62.63
CA LEU A 77 26.71 8.42 62.41
C LEU A 77 26.27 8.35 60.93
N VAL A 78 25.59 7.26 60.55
CA VAL A 78 25.06 7.10 59.19
C VAL A 78 24.03 8.18 58.90
N LYS A 79 24.48 9.21 58.18
CA LYS A 79 23.66 10.30 57.65
C LYS A 79 22.60 9.71 56.74
N ARG A 80 21.40 9.47 57.29
CA ARG A 80 20.24 8.94 56.56
C ARG A 80 19.96 9.87 55.37
N GLN A 81 20.34 9.44 54.17
CA GLN A 81 19.87 10.10 52.96
C GLN A 81 18.33 10.02 52.94
N PRO A 82 17.63 11.11 52.59
CA PRO A 82 16.18 11.09 52.54
C PRO A 82 15.75 10.03 51.54
N THR A 83 14.88 9.12 51.98
CA THR A 83 14.29 8.08 51.13
C THR A 83 13.63 8.73 49.92
N LYS A 84 14.25 8.56 48.75
CA LYS A 84 13.70 9.01 47.45
C LYS A 84 12.22 8.59 47.42
N PRO A 85 11.28 9.53 47.22
CA PRO A 85 9.86 9.22 47.33
C PRO A 85 9.53 8.06 46.40
N GLU A 86 8.85 7.05 46.95
CA GLU A 86 8.47 5.83 46.26
C GLU A 86 7.41 6.16 45.21
N HIS A 87 7.88 6.66 44.06
CA HIS A 87 7.05 6.96 42.92
C HIS A 87 6.49 5.65 42.41
N THR A 88 5.20 5.43 42.65
CA THR A 88 4.48 4.21 42.32
C THR A 88 4.76 3.80 40.88
N ALA A 89 5.25 2.58 40.69
CA ALA A 89 5.79 2.13 39.42
C ALA A 89 4.69 2.01 38.35
N GLN A 90 4.52 3.05 37.53
CA GLN A 90 3.44 3.15 36.54
C GLN A 90 3.84 2.47 35.23
N THR A 91 3.06 1.50 34.77
CA THR A 91 3.20 0.94 33.42
C THR A 91 2.71 1.96 32.39
N MET A 92 3.56 2.27 31.41
CA MET A 92 3.26 3.11 30.25
C MET A 92 3.71 2.41 28.97
N TYR A 93 3.28 2.92 27.81
CA TYR A 93 3.58 2.37 26.49
C TYR A 93 4.30 3.40 25.64
N VAL A 94 5.19 2.95 24.76
CA VAL A 94 5.96 3.83 23.86
C VAL A 94 5.17 4.20 22.61
N ASP A 95 5.06 5.49 22.29
CA ASP A 95 4.36 5.97 21.07
C ASP A 95 5.31 6.21 19.86
N ALA A 96 6.62 6.29 20.10
CA ALA A 96 7.63 6.45 19.05
C ALA A 96 7.97 5.12 18.36
N SER A 97 8.20 5.14 17.04
CA SER A 97 8.56 3.92 16.27
C SER A 97 9.83 3.23 16.81
N ARG A 98 10.79 4.03 17.28
CA ARG A 98 12.01 3.61 17.98
C ARG A 98 12.34 4.68 19.03
N LEU A 99 12.33 4.33 20.31
CA LEU A 99 12.65 5.22 21.42
C LEU A 99 14.00 4.85 22.03
N ASN A 100 14.92 5.81 22.10
CA ASN A 100 16.26 5.59 22.67
C ASN A 100 16.24 5.80 24.19
N VAL A 101 16.62 4.76 24.93
CA VAL A 101 16.80 4.78 26.38
C VAL A 101 18.22 5.22 26.67
N ARG A 102 18.40 6.21 27.54
CA ARG A 102 19.69 6.84 27.83
C ARG A 102 20.18 6.55 29.25
N SER A 103 21.49 6.67 29.48
CA SER A 103 22.06 6.46 30.82
C SER A 103 21.74 7.55 31.84
N GLY A 104 21.09 8.66 31.43
CA GLY A 104 20.77 9.78 32.31
C GLY A 104 19.71 10.72 31.69
N PRO A 105 19.09 11.60 32.48
CA PRO A 105 18.01 12.50 32.06
C PRO A 105 18.53 13.67 31.21
N GLY A 106 18.81 13.42 29.93
CA GLY A 106 19.29 14.47 29.02
C GLY A 106 19.67 13.96 27.63
N LYS A 107 19.76 14.89 26.66
CA LYS A 107 20.10 14.58 25.25
C LYS A 107 21.58 14.21 25.06
N THR A 108 22.46 14.62 25.98
CA THR A 108 23.92 14.39 25.97
C THR A 108 24.32 13.01 26.50
N PHE A 109 23.48 12.35 27.30
CA PHE A 109 23.78 11.02 27.83
C PHE A 109 23.71 9.94 26.74
N LYS A 110 24.63 8.96 26.82
CA LYS A 110 24.71 7.83 25.86
C LYS A 110 23.41 7.04 25.81
N SER A 111 23.05 6.56 24.62
CA SER A 111 21.98 5.57 24.45
C SER A 111 22.46 4.21 24.93
N VAL A 112 21.70 3.56 25.80
CA VAL A 112 21.99 2.22 26.36
C VAL A 112 21.06 1.14 25.80
N TRP A 113 19.87 1.52 25.31
CA TRP A 113 18.92 0.60 24.69
C TRP A 113 18.02 1.32 23.67
N THR A 114 17.28 0.56 22.86
CA THR A 114 16.21 1.08 21.99
C THR A 114 14.95 0.24 22.17
N VAL A 115 13.84 0.91 22.46
CA VAL A 115 12.51 0.35 22.74
C VAL A 115 11.61 0.57 21.53
N LYS A 116 10.72 -0.38 21.22
CA LYS A 116 9.79 -0.28 20.07
C LYS A 116 8.48 0.41 20.48
N ARG A 117 7.68 0.86 19.49
CA ARG A 117 6.29 1.30 19.73
C ARG A 117 5.50 0.19 20.42
N ASP A 118 4.59 0.58 21.31
CA ASP A 118 3.68 -0.26 22.09
C ASP A 118 4.34 -1.24 23.07
N GLU A 119 5.68 -1.21 23.18
CA GLU A 119 6.40 -1.91 24.24
C GLU A 119 6.01 -1.29 25.60
N ALA A 120 5.53 -2.14 26.51
CA ALA A 120 5.14 -1.75 27.86
C ALA A 120 6.38 -1.59 28.74
N VAL A 121 6.52 -0.43 29.38
CA VAL A 121 7.67 -0.06 30.21
C VAL A 121 7.20 0.44 31.57
N ARG A 122 7.93 0.06 32.64
CA ARG A 122 7.61 0.51 34.00
C ARG A 122 8.36 1.81 34.29
N VAL A 123 7.64 2.92 34.44
CA VAL A 123 8.20 4.18 34.91
C VAL A 123 8.42 4.09 36.43
N VAL A 124 9.66 4.28 36.87
CA VAL A 124 10.08 4.15 38.29
C VAL A 124 10.55 5.47 38.91
N SER A 125 10.78 6.50 38.10
CA SER A 125 11.17 7.83 38.56
C SER A 125 10.90 8.88 37.47
N GLN A 126 10.87 10.16 37.86
CA GLN A 126 10.86 11.29 36.93
C GLN A 126 11.87 12.36 37.37
N SER A 127 12.43 13.07 36.40
CA SER A 127 13.32 14.22 36.58
C SER A 127 13.02 15.23 35.46
N GLY A 128 12.31 16.30 35.80
CA GLY A 128 11.74 17.24 34.83
C GLY A 128 10.87 16.51 33.80
N GLN A 129 11.21 16.63 32.51
CA GLN A 129 10.53 15.96 31.40
C GLN A 129 11.04 14.53 31.12
N TRP A 130 12.07 14.05 31.83
CA TRP A 130 12.62 12.71 31.65
C TRP A 130 12.02 11.73 32.65
N LYS A 131 11.64 10.53 32.19
CA LYS A 131 11.14 9.43 33.00
C LYS A 131 12.16 8.30 32.98
N GLU A 132 12.49 7.79 34.17
CA GLU A 132 13.31 6.59 34.34
C GLU A 132 12.41 5.38 34.14
N ILE A 133 12.78 4.50 33.21
CA ILE A 133 12.06 3.27 32.89
C ILE A 133 12.90 2.04 33.19
N LYS A 134 12.23 0.96 33.56
CA LYS A 134 12.79 -0.38 33.74
C LYS A 134 12.01 -1.39 32.90
N GLY A 135 12.72 -2.11 32.05
CA GLY A 135 12.26 -3.34 31.39
C GLY A 135 13.07 -4.54 31.89
N ASP A 136 12.85 -5.72 31.29
CA ASP A 136 13.44 -6.98 31.78
C ASP A 136 14.97 -7.03 31.63
N ARG A 137 15.50 -6.39 30.57
CA ARG A 137 16.92 -6.42 30.20
C ARG A 137 17.60 -5.04 30.19
N TYR A 138 16.88 -3.98 30.58
CA TYR A 138 17.39 -2.61 30.50
C TYR A 138 16.77 -1.70 31.56
N SER A 139 17.53 -0.69 31.97
CA SER A 139 17.06 0.45 32.75
C SER A 139 17.70 1.74 32.23
N GLY A 140 16.97 2.85 32.34
CA GLY A 140 17.49 4.16 31.97
C GLY A 140 16.39 5.17 31.66
N TRP A 141 16.77 6.29 31.07
CA TRP A 141 15.94 7.48 30.96
C TRP A 141 15.41 7.69 29.54
N VAL A 142 14.12 7.97 29.43
CA VAL A 142 13.44 8.38 28.19
C VAL A 142 12.73 9.71 28.39
N PHE A 143 12.50 10.44 27.30
CA PHE A 143 11.77 11.69 27.35
C PHE A 143 10.26 11.41 27.41
N GLY A 144 9.58 11.98 28.41
CA GLY A 144 8.24 11.55 28.82
C GLY A 144 7.12 11.76 27.79
N THR A 145 7.31 12.65 26.81
CA THR A 145 6.32 12.88 25.74
C THR A 145 6.18 11.70 24.77
N TYR A 146 7.09 10.73 24.82
CA TYR A 146 7.01 9.50 24.03
C TYR A 146 6.36 8.33 24.79
N LEU A 147 5.86 8.58 26.00
CA LEU A 147 5.15 7.59 26.82
C LEU A 147 3.67 7.96 26.96
N THR A 148 2.80 6.98 26.73
CA THR A 148 1.34 7.07 26.85
C THR A 148 0.80 6.05 27.85
N ALA A 149 -0.31 6.36 28.52
CA ALA A 149 -0.95 5.46 29.50
C ALA A 149 -1.64 4.24 28.85
N LYS A 150 -1.82 4.24 27.53
CA LYS A 150 -2.42 3.15 26.74
C LYS A 150 -1.55 2.95 25.48
N PRO A 151 -1.39 1.71 24.97
CA PRO A 151 -0.68 1.51 23.70
C PRO A 151 -1.40 2.31 22.61
N SER A 152 -0.65 3.00 21.76
CA SER A 152 -1.29 3.66 20.62
C SER A 152 -1.66 2.55 19.65
N ARG A 153 -2.94 2.39 19.31
CA ARG A 153 -3.35 1.42 18.28
C ARG A 153 -2.67 1.84 16.98
N SER A 154 -1.52 1.24 16.69
CA SER A 154 -0.45 1.87 15.93
C SER A 154 -0.96 2.41 14.61
N SER A 155 -1.01 3.75 14.52
CA SER A 155 -1.27 4.56 13.33
C SER A 155 -1.98 3.80 12.20
N SER A 156 -3.28 3.53 12.34
CA SER A 156 -4.04 2.95 11.24
C SER A 156 -4.25 3.96 10.13
N ARG A 157 -3.21 4.12 9.29
CA ARG A 157 -3.37 4.31 7.83
C ARG A 157 -3.93 2.98 7.25
N ASN A 158 -5.06 2.55 7.83
CA ASN A 158 -5.82 1.31 7.62
C ASN A 158 -6.98 1.20 8.65
N GLN A 159 -7.77 2.25 8.81
CA GLN A 159 -9.22 2.02 8.80
C GLN A 159 -9.58 1.90 7.31
N GLU A 160 -10.25 0.87 6.79
CA GLU A 160 -10.89 -0.27 7.45
C GLU A 160 -11.31 -1.35 6.40
N PRO A 161 -11.36 -2.66 6.76
CA PRO A 161 -12.66 -3.35 6.71
C PRO A 161 -12.92 -4.34 7.87
N ARG A 162 -13.85 -4.02 8.79
CA ARG A 162 -14.80 -4.99 9.35
C ARG A 162 -16.08 -5.08 8.50
N VAL A 163 -15.90 -4.93 7.18
CA VAL A 163 -16.93 -5.05 6.14
C VAL A 163 -16.57 -6.22 5.21
N ALA A 164 -16.07 -7.31 5.80
CA ALA A 164 -15.52 -8.48 5.10
C ALA A 164 -16.60 -9.49 4.65
N VAL A 165 -17.71 -8.98 4.09
CA VAL A 165 -18.70 -9.74 3.29
C VAL A 165 -19.26 -8.84 2.18
N LYS A 166 -19.46 -7.54 2.44
CA LYS A 166 -19.86 -6.54 1.43
C LYS A 166 -18.68 -6.01 0.56
N ALA A 167 -17.52 -6.66 0.58
CA ALA A 167 -16.30 -6.13 -0.05
C ALA A 167 -16.20 -6.36 -1.58
N SER A 168 -16.77 -7.43 -2.13
CA SER A 168 -16.96 -7.57 -3.59
C SER A 168 -18.04 -6.59 -4.11
N ALA A 169 -19.04 -6.30 -3.27
CA ALA A 169 -20.05 -5.26 -3.52
C ALA A 169 -19.55 -3.81 -3.31
N ARG A 170 -18.31 -3.56 -2.85
CA ARG A 170 -17.79 -2.21 -2.55
C ARG A 170 -17.47 -1.36 -3.79
N MET A 171 -17.22 -1.96 -4.95
CA MET A 171 -16.87 -1.19 -6.14
C MET A 171 -18.13 -0.58 -6.77
N THR A 172 -18.25 0.74 -6.63
CA THR A 172 -19.34 1.52 -7.24
C THR A 172 -19.31 1.35 -8.76
N THR A 173 -20.47 1.46 -9.40
CA THR A 173 -20.56 1.32 -10.86
C THR A 173 -19.60 2.28 -11.57
N ALA A 174 -19.49 3.53 -11.13
CA ALA A 174 -18.53 4.50 -11.67
C ALA A 174 -17.06 4.07 -11.49
N ALA A 175 -16.67 3.49 -10.36
CA ALA A 175 -15.32 2.98 -10.15
C ALA A 175 -15.00 1.80 -11.10
N ILE A 176 -15.96 0.89 -11.29
CA ILE A 176 -15.82 -0.24 -12.24
C ILE A 176 -15.69 0.29 -13.68
N LYS A 177 -16.53 1.26 -14.08
CA LYS A 177 -16.45 1.90 -15.40
C LYS A 177 -15.08 2.52 -15.65
N LYS A 178 -14.56 3.30 -14.70
CA LYS A 178 -13.23 3.91 -14.78
C LYS A 178 -12.11 2.88 -14.90
N LEU A 179 -12.18 1.78 -14.15
CA LEU A 179 -11.19 0.70 -14.23
C LEU A 179 -11.22 -0.05 -15.57
N LEU A 180 -12.40 -0.31 -16.12
CA LEU A 180 -12.56 -0.94 -17.44
C LEU A 180 -12.03 -0.04 -18.57
N ILE A 181 -12.34 1.26 -18.52
CA ILE A 181 -11.77 2.29 -19.41
C ILE A 181 -10.24 2.32 -19.28
N GLN A 182 -9.71 2.37 -18.07
CA GLN A 182 -8.27 2.39 -17.83
C GLN A 182 -7.58 1.14 -18.39
N ARG A 183 -8.14 -0.06 -18.16
CA ARG A 183 -7.58 -1.33 -18.67
C ARG A 183 -7.64 -1.40 -20.20
N SER A 184 -8.75 -0.98 -20.81
CA SER A 184 -8.89 -0.93 -22.27
C SER A 184 -7.86 0.00 -22.91
N LYS A 185 -7.65 1.19 -22.33
CA LYS A 185 -6.64 2.15 -22.76
C LYS A 185 -5.20 1.67 -22.52
N ALA A 186 -4.94 0.93 -21.45
CA ALA A 186 -3.62 0.39 -21.14
C ALA A 186 -3.23 -0.81 -22.03
N TYR A 187 -4.21 -1.57 -22.52
CA TYR A 187 -3.99 -2.66 -23.47
C TYR A 187 -3.70 -2.14 -24.90
N TYR A 188 -4.20 -0.95 -25.25
CA TYR A 188 -3.93 -0.31 -26.53
C TYR A 188 -2.48 0.21 -26.60
N SER A 189 -1.70 -0.31 -27.55
CA SER A 189 -0.26 -0.03 -27.70
C SER A 189 0.08 1.28 -28.40
N GLY A 190 -0.91 1.97 -29.00
CA GLY A 190 -0.68 3.21 -29.76
C GLY A 190 -0.74 4.47 -28.89
N SER A 191 -0.13 5.57 -29.38
CA SER A 191 -0.05 6.84 -28.65
C SER A 191 -1.41 7.53 -28.42
N CYS A 192 -2.44 7.21 -29.22
CA CYS A 192 -3.74 7.89 -29.22
C CYS A 192 -4.93 6.91 -29.11
N PRO A 193 -5.21 6.31 -27.94
CA PRO A 193 -6.40 5.48 -27.74
C PRO A 193 -7.70 6.29 -27.86
N CYS A 194 -7.80 7.42 -27.15
CA CYS A 194 -9.03 8.20 -27.00
C CYS A 194 -8.91 9.64 -27.51
N PRO A 195 -10.03 10.33 -27.86
CA PRO A 195 -9.97 11.65 -28.49
C PRO A 195 -9.35 12.72 -27.59
N TYR A 196 -9.55 12.59 -26.27
CA TYR A 196 -9.05 13.51 -25.26
C TYR A 196 -7.62 13.21 -24.77
N ASN A 197 -7.00 12.11 -25.23
CA ASN A 197 -5.58 11.87 -24.96
C ASN A 197 -4.70 12.89 -25.69
N VAL A 198 -3.46 13.04 -25.23
CA VAL A 198 -2.42 13.88 -25.86
C VAL A 198 -1.22 13.03 -26.27
N THR A 199 -0.56 13.40 -27.36
CA THR A 199 0.71 12.81 -27.80
C THR A 199 1.87 13.31 -26.94
N ARG A 200 3.05 12.67 -27.07
CA ARG A 200 4.31 13.16 -26.47
C ARG A 200 4.68 14.59 -26.88
N SER A 201 4.19 15.05 -28.04
CA SER A 201 4.35 16.44 -28.53
C SER A 201 3.26 17.41 -28.04
N GLY A 202 2.40 17.01 -27.09
CA GLY A 202 1.37 17.86 -26.49
C GLY A 202 0.12 18.07 -27.36
N ARG A 203 0.07 17.53 -28.58
CA ARG A 203 -1.12 17.63 -29.45
C ARG A 203 -2.23 16.71 -28.93
N ARG A 204 -3.47 17.20 -28.85
CA ARG A 204 -4.64 16.36 -28.59
C ARG A 204 -4.88 15.41 -29.77
N CYS A 205 -5.24 14.17 -29.45
CA CYS A 205 -5.47 13.12 -30.44
C CYS A 205 -6.70 13.42 -31.32
N GLY A 206 -7.82 13.85 -30.71
CA GLY A 206 -9.06 14.21 -31.41
C GLY A 206 -9.54 13.12 -32.37
N GLY A 207 -9.90 13.53 -33.59
CA GLY A 207 -10.28 12.63 -34.68
C GLY A 207 -9.18 11.67 -35.15
N ASN A 208 -7.93 11.82 -34.69
CA ASN A 208 -6.84 10.87 -34.96
C ASN A 208 -6.70 9.79 -33.88
N SER A 209 -7.60 9.75 -32.89
CA SER A 209 -7.64 8.65 -31.91
C SER A 209 -8.21 7.36 -32.49
N ALA A 210 -7.79 6.22 -31.93
CA ALA A 210 -8.28 4.90 -32.33
C ALA A 210 -9.81 4.82 -32.24
N TYR A 211 -10.38 5.35 -31.15
CA TYR A 211 -11.82 5.51 -30.93
C TYR A 211 -12.57 6.30 -32.04
N SER A 212 -11.94 7.29 -32.67
CA SER A 212 -12.61 8.17 -33.64
C SER A 212 -12.32 7.87 -35.12
N ARG A 213 -11.29 7.08 -35.43
CA ARG A 213 -10.90 6.80 -36.82
C ARG A 213 -11.67 5.61 -37.39
N PRO A 214 -12.21 5.70 -38.63
CA PRO A 214 -12.76 4.55 -39.33
C PRO A 214 -11.75 3.39 -39.42
N GLY A 215 -12.19 2.17 -39.13
CA GLY A 215 -11.35 0.96 -39.18
C GLY A 215 -10.28 0.86 -38.08
N GLY A 216 -10.32 1.74 -37.06
CA GLY A 216 -9.42 1.68 -35.91
C GLY A 216 -9.81 0.62 -34.87
N ALA A 217 -8.91 0.35 -33.93
CA ALA A 217 -9.26 -0.36 -32.70
C ALA A 217 -10.16 0.54 -31.83
N SER A 218 -11.17 -0.04 -31.17
CA SER A 218 -12.16 0.70 -30.37
C SER A 218 -11.93 0.52 -28.86
N PRO A 219 -10.97 1.21 -28.22
CA PRO A 219 -10.81 1.18 -26.77
C PRO A 219 -12.00 1.89 -26.10
N LEU A 220 -12.37 1.44 -24.90
CA LEU A 220 -13.34 2.12 -24.05
C LEU A 220 -12.75 3.47 -23.62
N CYS A 221 -13.46 4.56 -23.90
CA CYS A 221 -12.95 5.91 -23.68
C CYS A 221 -13.82 6.73 -22.70
N TYR A 222 -15.11 6.43 -22.62
CA TYR A 222 -16.11 7.13 -21.82
C TYR A 222 -16.94 6.17 -20.97
N GLU A 223 -17.60 6.70 -19.93
CA GLU A 223 -18.47 5.91 -19.05
C GLU A 223 -19.74 5.41 -19.77
N SER A 224 -20.12 6.02 -20.90
CA SER A 224 -21.18 5.53 -21.81
C SER A 224 -20.85 4.18 -22.43
N ASP A 225 -19.58 3.98 -22.80
CA ASP A 225 -19.10 2.82 -23.58
C ASP A 225 -19.13 1.54 -22.74
N VAL A 226 -19.15 1.70 -21.41
CA VAL A 226 -19.21 0.59 -20.45
C VAL A 226 -20.66 0.22 -20.15
N SER A 227 -21.13 -0.82 -20.82
CA SER A 227 -22.46 -1.40 -20.63
C SER A 227 -22.68 -1.97 -19.22
N ALA A 228 -23.94 -2.08 -18.81
CA ALA A 228 -24.31 -2.72 -17.54
C ALA A 228 -23.85 -4.19 -17.48
N ALA A 229 -23.84 -4.89 -18.62
CA ALA A 229 -23.34 -6.26 -18.72
C ALA A 229 -21.84 -6.35 -18.38
N MET A 230 -20.99 -5.45 -18.91
CA MET A 230 -19.56 -5.41 -18.54
C MET A 230 -19.35 -5.17 -17.03
N VAL A 231 -20.18 -4.32 -16.42
CA VAL A 231 -20.13 -4.08 -14.97
C VAL A 231 -20.59 -5.31 -14.17
N ALA A 232 -21.65 -6.00 -14.62
CA ALA A 232 -22.15 -7.21 -13.98
C ALA A 232 -21.14 -8.36 -14.07
N GLU A 233 -20.56 -8.58 -15.25
CA GLU A 233 -19.48 -9.54 -15.47
C GLU A 233 -18.23 -9.22 -14.62
N PHE A 234 -17.87 -7.94 -14.47
CA PHE A 234 -16.75 -7.56 -13.63
C PHE A 234 -17.02 -7.90 -12.16
N ARG A 235 -18.25 -7.65 -11.66
CA ARG A 235 -18.67 -8.04 -10.30
C ARG A 235 -18.73 -9.55 -10.09
N ALA A 236 -19.13 -10.31 -11.10
CA ALA A 236 -19.21 -11.78 -11.04
C ALA A 236 -17.83 -12.48 -10.99
N ARG A 237 -16.73 -11.75 -11.19
CA ARG A 237 -15.34 -12.23 -11.12
C ARG A 237 -14.61 -11.82 -9.83
N LEU A 238 -15.32 -11.25 -8.84
CA LEU A 238 -14.81 -10.78 -7.54
C LEU A 238 -15.35 -11.59 -6.35
#